data_AF-A0A433K5H2-F1
#
_entry.id   AF-A0A433K5H2-F1
#
_cell.length_a   1.000
_cell.length_b   1.000
_cell.length_c   1.000
_cell.angle_alpha   90.00
_cell.angle_beta   90.00
_cell.angle_gamma   90.00
#
_symmetry.space_group_name_H-M   'P 1'
#
loop_
_entity.id
_entity.type
_entity.pdbx_description
1 polymer ?
#
loop_
_entity_poly.entity_id
_entity_poly.type
_entity_poly.pdbx_seq_one_letter_code
_entity_poly.pdbx_strand_id
1 'polypeptide(L)'
;MGIAVQFGVRSDKFFVDIGVGDVVEPVFLDWPSFNYKEKPLFEDSISLEVYPVETIFAEKLETHFSRGAANSRMKDYHDLLLLCRENKLLDKIRLKDNIIQTFHNRGTAFSLPVQFQSDELKRMQVLWSGHIRVLGVNRAVTLGLPPDFKLII
;
A
#
# COMPACT_ATOMS: atom_id res chain seq x y z
N MET A 1 3.91 -1.34 17.99
CA MET A 1 4.75 -1.70 19.15
C MET A 1 6.22 -1.63 18.77
N GLY A 2 7.06 -0.94 19.54
CA GLY A 2 8.51 -0.88 19.29
C GLY A 2 9.23 -2.03 20.01
N ILE A 3 9.95 -2.86 19.27
CA ILE A 3 10.72 -4.00 19.76
C ILE A 3 12.20 -3.62 19.66
N ALA A 4 12.90 -3.65 20.79
CA ALA A 4 14.36 -3.48 20.78
C ALA A 4 14.99 -4.74 20.19
N VAL A 5 15.90 -4.56 19.23
CA VAL A 5 16.63 -5.67 18.63
C VAL A 5 18.13 -5.41 18.69
N GLN A 6 18.90 -6.48 18.65
CA GLN A 6 20.35 -6.43 18.58
C GLN A 6 20.84 -7.35 17.48
N PHE A 7 21.67 -6.81 16.58
CA PHE A 7 22.34 -7.55 15.53
C PHE A 7 23.86 -7.41 15.70
N GLY A 8 24.47 -8.43 16.32
CA GLY A 8 25.86 -8.36 16.78
C GLY A 8 26.06 -7.24 17.80
N VAL A 9 26.92 -6.27 17.49
CA VAL A 9 27.21 -5.11 18.35
C VAL A 9 26.26 -3.92 18.13
N ARG A 10 25.39 -3.98 17.11
CA ARG A 10 24.47 -2.88 16.77
C ARG A 10 23.10 -3.13 17.40
N SER A 11 22.61 -2.16 18.15
CA SER A 11 21.23 -2.13 18.63
C SER A 11 20.37 -1.20 17.78
N ASP A 12 19.11 -1.57 17.60
CA ASP A 12 18.11 -0.76 16.88
C ASP A 12 16.70 -1.00 17.46
N LYS A 13 15.71 -0.25 16.98
CA LYS A 13 14.29 -0.44 17.31
C LYS A 13 13.49 -0.74 16.05
N PHE A 14 12.81 -1.88 16.05
CA PHE A 14 11.86 -2.26 15.01
C PHE A 14 10.44 -1.95 15.46
N PHE A 15 9.61 -1.46 14.56
CA PHE A 15 8.20 -1.20 14.85
C PHE A 15 7.34 -2.23 14.15
N VAL A 16 6.49 -2.91 14.92
CA VAL A 16 5.52 -3.89 14.44
C VAL A 16 4.12 -3.36 14.69
N ASP A 17 3.29 -3.37 13.65
CA ASP A 17 1.86 -3.09 13.75
C ASP A 17 1.09 -4.40 13.55
N ILE A 18 0.05 -4.63 14.35
CA ILE A 18 -0.72 -5.88 14.33
C ILE A 18 -2.18 -5.51 14.12
N GLY A 19 -2.70 -5.81 12.93
CA GLY A 19 -4.12 -5.75 12.61
C GLY A 19 -4.81 -7.07 12.93
N VAL A 20 -6.06 -7.02 13.37
CA VAL A 20 -6.91 -8.19 13.65
C VAL A 20 -8.29 -7.94 13.06
N GLY A 21 -8.88 -8.97 12.46
CA GLY A 21 -10.26 -8.95 11.98
C GLY A 21 -10.43 -8.97 10.46
N ASP A 22 -9.34 -8.87 9.70
CA ASP A 22 -9.39 -9.05 8.26
C ASP A 22 -9.54 -10.54 7.89
N VAL A 23 -10.40 -10.82 6.91
CA VAL A 23 -10.56 -12.15 6.32
C VAL A 23 -9.71 -12.18 5.06
N VAL A 24 -8.57 -12.86 5.12
CA VAL A 24 -7.60 -12.96 4.02
C VAL A 24 -7.16 -14.42 3.85
N GLU A 25 -7.04 -14.85 2.60
CA GLU A 25 -6.34 -16.08 2.25
C GLU A 25 -4.91 -15.71 1.86
N PRO A 26 -3.89 -16.00 2.71
CA PRO A 26 -2.52 -15.62 2.43
C PRO A 26 -1.93 -16.41 1.26
N VAL A 27 -0.88 -15.85 0.64
CA VAL A 27 -0.04 -16.56 -0.34
C VAL A 27 1.36 -16.71 0.20
N PHE A 28 2.03 -17.81 -0.14
CA PHE A 28 3.44 -17.99 0.17
C PHE A 28 4.31 -17.18 -0.78
N LEU A 29 5.22 -16.40 -0.22
CA LEU A 29 6.25 -15.67 -0.94
C LEU A 29 7.62 -16.18 -0.48
N ASP A 30 8.34 -16.81 -1.40
CA ASP A 30 9.74 -17.18 -1.21
C ASP A 30 10.61 -15.97 -1.52
N TRP A 31 11.18 -15.38 -0.47
CA TRP A 31 12.07 -14.25 -0.59
C TRP A 31 13.51 -14.73 -0.84
N PRO A 32 14.20 -14.23 -1.88
CA PRO A 32 15.55 -14.67 -2.21
C PRO A 32 16.53 -14.33 -1.07
N SER A 33 17.53 -15.19 -0.86
CA SER A 33 18.56 -14.94 0.14
C SER A 33 19.27 -13.61 -0.15
N PHE A 34 19.25 -12.68 0.80
CA PHE A 34 20.00 -11.43 0.67
C PHE A 34 21.49 -11.73 0.58
N ASN A 35 22.15 -11.25 -0.48
CA ASN A 35 23.60 -11.37 -0.61
C ASN A 35 24.28 -10.07 -0.15
N TYR A 36 25.21 -10.17 0.78
CA TYR A 36 26.11 -9.08 1.13
C TYR A 36 27.54 -9.46 0.75
N LYS A 37 28.17 -8.65 -0.11
CA LYS A 37 29.49 -8.96 -0.68
C LYS A 37 29.56 -10.37 -1.26
N GLU A 38 28.55 -10.75 -2.05
CA GLU A 38 28.43 -12.05 -2.72
C GLU A 38 28.33 -13.26 -1.77
N LYS A 39 28.12 -13.02 -0.47
CA LYS A 39 27.83 -14.07 0.51
C LYS A 39 26.37 -13.99 0.93
N PRO A 40 25.63 -15.11 0.95
CA PRO A 40 24.27 -15.10 1.44
C PRO A 40 24.25 -14.78 2.94
N LEU A 41 23.32 -13.93 3.36
CA LEU A 41 23.07 -13.62 4.78
C LEU A 41 22.43 -14.79 5.52
N PHE A 42 21.70 -15.64 4.80
CA PHE A 42 20.96 -16.77 5.32
C PHE A 42 21.32 -18.02 4.51
N GLU A 43 21.39 -19.17 5.15
CA GLU A 43 21.68 -20.44 4.47
C GLU A 43 20.52 -20.86 3.56
N ASP A 44 19.28 -20.62 4.00
CA ASP A 44 18.05 -20.97 3.30
C ASP A 44 17.26 -19.73 2.85
N SER A 45 16.36 -19.93 1.87
CA SER A 45 15.37 -18.92 1.47
C SER A 45 14.35 -18.69 2.59
N ILE A 46 13.90 -17.45 2.73
CA ILE A 46 12.87 -17.11 3.71
C ILE A 46 11.51 -17.21 3.02
N SER A 47 10.68 -18.16 3.45
CA SER A 47 9.29 -18.26 2.98
C SER A 47 8.36 -17.58 3.97
N LEU A 48 7.49 -16.69 3.49
CA LEU A 48 6.54 -15.95 4.32
C LEU A 48 5.13 -16.07 3.75
N GLU A 49 4.16 -16.27 4.64
CA GLU A 49 2.76 -16.00 4.30
C GLU A 49 2.56 -14.48 4.22
N VAL A 50 2.15 -14.01 3.06
CA VAL A 50 1.92 -12.59 2.79
C VAL A 50 0.51 -12.36 2.28
N TYR A 51 0.03 -11.14 2.45
CA TYR A 51 -1.25 -10.73 1.86
C TYR A 51 -1.13 -10.76 0.33
N PRO A 52 -2.11 -11.34 -0.37
CA PRO A 52 -2.18 -11.23 -1.83
C PRO A 52 -2.25 -9.76 -2.24
N VAL A 53 -1.64 -9.42 -3.38
CA VAL A 53 -1.60 -8.04 -3.86
C VAL A 53 -3.01 -7.52 -4.13
N GLU A 54 -3.91 -8.39 -4.57
CA GLU A 54 -5.33 -8.08 -4.77
C GLU A 54 -6.04 -7.71 -3.47
N THR A 55 -5.73 -8.39 -2.36
CA THR A 55 -6.29 -8.05 -1.04
C THR A 55 -5.76 -6.70 -0.56
N ILE A 56 -4.46 -6.45 -0.71
CA ILE A 56 -3.84 -5.16 -0.39
C ILE A 56 -4.51 -4.03 -1.20
N PHE A 57 -4.75 -4.26 -2.49
CA PHE A 57 -5.45 -3.31 -3.34
C PHE A 57 -6.89 -3.06 -2.84
N ALA A 58 -7.64 -4.14 -2.57
CA ALA A 58 -9.02 -4.05 -2.11
C ALA A 58 -9.15 -3.26 -0.80
N GLU A 59 -8.26 -3.46 0.16
CA GLU A 59 -8.26 -2.72 1.43
C GLU A 59 -7.91 -1.25 1.27
N LYS A 60 -6.93 -0.93 0.42
CA LYS A 60 -6.58 0.46 0.11
C LYS A 60 -7.71 1.18 -0.61
N LEU A 61 -8.37 0.48 -1.55
CA LEU A 61 -9.54 0.99 -2.24
C LEU A 61 -10.71 1.19 -1.27
N GLU A 62 -10.99 0.23 -0.40
CA GLU A 62 -12.04 0.37 0.61
C GLU A 62 -11.77 1.58 1.52
N THR A 63 -10.54 1.74 1.99
CA THR A 63 -10.14 2.90 2.81
C THR A 63 -10.36 4.22 2.08
N HIS A 64 -10.14 4.24 0.77
CA HIS A 64 -10.42 5.41 -0.07
C HIS A 64 -11.92 5.76 -0.06
N PHE A 65 -12.81 4.77 -0.15
CA PHE A 65 -14.25 5.00 -0.13
C PHE A 65 -14.77 5.36 1.27
N SER A 66 -14.33 4.65 2.30
CA SER A 66 -14.84 4.85 3.66
C SER A 66 -14.39 6.17 4.28
N ARG A 67 -13.18 6.66 3.91
CA ARG A 67 -12.65 7.93 4.43
C ARG A 67 -12.82 9.11 3.49
N GLY A 68 -12.92 8.89 2.19
CA GLY A 68 -13.05 9.94 1.17
C GLY A 68 -12.06 11.09 1.39
N ALA A 69 -12.57 12.32 1.45
CA ALA A 69 -11.77 13.54 1.63
C ALA A 69 -11.08 13.64 2.99
N ALA A 70 -11.52 12.88 4.00
CA ALA A 70 -10.86 12.81 5.30
C ALA A 70 -9.63 11.88 5.29
N ASN A 71 -9.35 11.20 4.17
CA ASN A 71 -8.18 10.34 4.06
C ASN A 71 -6.88 11.17 3.96
N SER A 72 -6.11 11.20 5.04
CA SER A 72 -4.80 11.86 5.09
C SER A 72 -3.63 10.99 4.60
N ARG A 73 -3.85 9.70 4.34
CA ARG A 73 -2.81 8.73 3.94
C ARG A 73 -2.57 8.76 2.44
N MET A 74 -1.90 9.81 1.97
CA MET A 74 -1.58 9.98 0.54
C MET A 74 -0.74 8.85 -0.06
N LYS A 75 -0.02 8.11 0.77
CA LYS A 75 0.67 6.89 0.34
C LYS A 75 -0.27 5.83 -0.22
N ASP A 76 -1.51 5.72 0.27
CA ASP A 76 -2.46 4.73 -0.25
C ASP A 76 -2.86 5.03 -1.70
N TYR A 77 -3.06 6.31 -2.05
CA TYR A 77 -3.29 6.74 -3.44
C TYR A 77 -2.08 6.47 -4.33
N HIS A 78 -0.89 6.74 -3.81
CA HIS A 78 0.36 6.42 -4.51
C HIS A 78 0.48 4.91 -4.80
N ASP A 79 0.26 4.07 -3.78
CA ASP A 79 0.34 2.62 -3.91
C ASP A 79 -0.72 2.11 -4.91
N LEU A 80 -1.97 2.55 -4.80
CA LEU A 80 -3.04 2.19 -5.76
C LEU A 80 -2.69 2.57 -7.20
N LEU A 81 -2.14 3.78 -7.42
CA LEU A 81 -1.72 4.23 -8.75
C LEU A 81 -0.64 3.33 -9.34
N LEU A 82 0.36 2.94 -8.53
CA LEU A 82 1.42 2.03 -8.98
C LEU A 82 0.89 0.63 -9.26
N LEU A 83 0.04 0.09 -8.38
CA LEU A 83 -0.58 -1.22 -8.55
C LEU A 83 -1.44 -1.26 -9.83
N CYS A 84 -2.16 -0.19 -10.16
CA CYS A 84 -2.93 -0.07 -11.41
C CYS A 84 -2.05 -0.03 -12.66
N ARG A 85 -0.81 0.45 -12.56
CA ARG A 85 0.13 0.58 -13.69
C ARG A 85 0.96 -0.67 -13.94
N GLU A 86 1.14 -1.50 -12.92
CA GLU A 86 1.93 -2.72 -13.04
C GLU A 86 1.12 -3.81 -13.75
N ASN A 87 1.47 -4.05 -15.01
CA ASN A 87 0.81 -5.06 -15.82
C ASN A 87 1.10 -6.46 -15.27
N LYS A 88 0.08 -7.31 -15.21
CA LYS A 88 0.14 -8.72 -14.76
C LYS A 88 0.37 -8.91 -13.25
N LEU A 89 0.48 -7.84 -12.46
CA LEU A 89 0.59 -7.97 -11.01
C LEU A 89 -0.75 -8.34 -10.35
N LEU A 90 -1.86 -7.86 -10.92
CA LEU A 90 -3.20 -8.09 -10.41
C LEU A 90 -3.94 -9.09 -11.30
N ASP A 91 -4.37 -10.21 -10.73
CA ASP A 91 -5.36 -11.07 -11.37
C ASP A 91 -6.75 -10.42 -11.28
N LYS A 92 -7.39 -10.19 -12.43
CA LYS A 92 -8.65 -9.44 -12.50
C LYS A 92 -9.81 -10.13 -11.80
N ILE A 93 -9.83 -11.46 -11.78
CA ILE A 93 -10.90 -12.25 -11.17
C ILE A 93 -10.75 -12.18 -9.66
N ARG A 94 -9.56 -12.52 -9.15
CA ARG A 94 -9.24 -12.42 -7.71
C ARG A 94 -9.40 -11.01 -7.18
N LEU A 95 -9.00 -10.00 -7.96
CA LEU A 95 -9.15 -8.59 -7.59
C LEU A 95 -10.61 -8.22 -7.39
N LYS A 96 -11.48 -8.61 -8.33
CA LYS A 96 -12.92 -8.33 -8.22
C LYS A 96 -13.51 -8.98 -6.97
N ASP A 97 -13.19 -10.25 -6.74
CA ASP A 97 -13.74 -11.01 -5.61
C ASP A 97 -13.25 -10.42 -4.27
N ASN A 98 -11.97 -10.07 -4.18
CA ASN A 98 -11.40 -9.44 -3.00
C ASN A 98 -12.00 -8.05 -2.73
N ILE A 99 -12.23 -7.23 -3.76
CA ILE A 99 -12.91 -5.94 -3.58
C ILE A 99 -14.31 -6.13 -2.99
N ILE A 100 -15.10 -7.06 -3.55
CA ILE A 100 -16.46 -7.33 -3.05
C ILE A 100 -16.42 -7.80 -1.59
N GLN A 101 -15.55 -8.75 -1.29
CA GLN A 101 -15.43 -9.33 0.06
C GLN A 101 -14.97 -8.29 1.08
N THR A 102 -13.94 -7.49 0.76
CA THR A 102 -13.42 -6.46 1.67
C THR A 102 -14.46 -5.39 1.96
N PHE A 103 -15.17 -4.88 0.94
CA PHE A 103 -16.22 -3.88 1.14
C PHE A 103 -17.39 -4.44 1.96
N HIS A 104 -17.82 -5.67 1.68
CA HIS A 104 -18.86 -6.35 2.44
C HIS A 104 -18.46 -6.52 3.91
N ASN A 105 -17.26 -7.04 4.17
CA ASN A 105 -16.77 -7.30 5.53
C ASN A 105 -16.64 -6.01 6.36
N ARG A 106 -16.28 -4.89 5.72
CA ARG A 106 -16.13 -3.58 6.38
C ARG A 106 -17.41 -2.74 6.40
N GLY A 107 -18.48 -3.21 5.76
CA GLY A 107 -19.77 -2.51 5.71
C GLY A 107 -19.73 -1.22 4.88
N THR A 108 -18.78 -1.10 3.95
CA THR A 108 -18.58 0.10 3.13
C THR A 108 -19.42 0.00 1.86
N ALA A 109 -20.24 1.03 1.60
CA ALA A 109 -21.03 1.09 0.39
C ALA A 109 -20.14 1.35 -0.83
N PHE A 110 -20.30 0.53 -1.88
CA PHE A 110 -19.57 0.70 -3.13
C PHE A 110 -20.31 1.70 -4.03
N SER A 111 -19.79 2.92 -4.18
CA SER A 111 -20.35 3.96 -5.06
C SER A 111 -19.29 4.62 -5.96
N LEU A 112 -19.32 4.34 -7.27
CA LEU A 112 -18.41 4.93 -8.25
C LEU A 112 -19.13 5.96 -9.17
N PRO A 113 -18.46 7.07 -9.58
CA PRO A 113 -17.16 7.53 -9.10
C PRO A 113 -17.25 8.16 -7.71
N VAL A 114 -16.17 8.12 -6.92
CA VAL A 114 -16.10 8.87 -5.65
C VAL A 114 -16.07 10.36 -5.99
N GLN A 115 -17.06 11.10 -5.52
CA GLN A 115 -17.19 12.53 -5.79
C GLN A 115 -16.57 13.35 -4.66
N PHE A 116 -15.73 14.32 -5.01
CA PHE A 116 -15.10 15.24 -4.08
C PHE A 116 -15.53 16.68 -4.37
N GLN A 117 -15.81 17.43 -3.31
CA GLN A 117 -16.09 18.86 -3.41
C GLN A 117 -14.82 19.66 -3.71
N SER A 118 -14.98 20.88 -4.21
CA SER A 118 -13.85 21.70 -4.66
C SER A 118 -12.85 22.05 -3.54
N ASP A 119 -13.32 22.23 -2.31
CA ASP A 119 -12.51 22.50 -1.13
C ASP A 119 -11.82 21.23 -0.60
N GLU A 120 -12.46 20.07 -0.74
CA GLU A 120 -11.87 18.77 -0.44
C GLU A 120 -10.69 18.48 -1.37
N LEU A 121 -10.87 18.67 -2.68
CA LEU A 121 -9.79 18.52 -3.66
C LEU A 121 -8.60 19.44 -3.38
N LYS A 122 -8.85 20.68 -2.95
CA LYS A 122 -7.77 21.60 -2.53
C LYS A 122 -7.00 21.05 -1.33
N ARG A 123 -7.71 20.53 -0.31
CA ARG A 123 -7.09 19.94 0.88
C ARG A 123 -6.27 18.69 0.52
N MET A 124 -6.82 17.80 -0.30
CA MET A 124 -6.14 16.59 -0.76
C MET A 124 -4.91 16.93 -1.61
N GLN A 125 -4.98 17.96 -2.47
CA GLN A 125 -3.83 18.45 -3.23
C GLN A 125 -2.69 18.92 -2.31
N VAL A 126 -2.98 19.61 -1.21
CA VAL A 126 -1.95 20.04 -0.25
C VAL A 126 -1.24 18.84 0.37
N LEU A 127 -2.01 17.83 0.78
CA LEU A 127 -1.47 16.59 1.34
C LEU A 127 -0.63 15.82 0.31
N TRP A 128 -1.12 15.73 -0.94
CA TRP A 128 -0.44 15.06 -2.04
C TRP A 128 0.90 15.73 -2.38
N SER A 129 0.91 17.06 -2.49
CA SER A 129 2.15 17.83 -2.67
C SER A 129 3.14 17.59 -1.52
N GLY A 130 2.64 17.47 -0.28
CA GLY A 130 3.44 17.10 0.89
C GLY A 130 4.08 15.72 0.75
N HIS A 131 3.29 14.72 0.33
CA HIS A 131 3.76 13.35 0.07
C HIS A 131 4.83 13.29 -1.01
N ILE A 132 4.61 13.93 -2.17
CA ILE A 132 5.61 14.01 -3.26
C ILE A 132 6.93 14.63 -2.77
N ARG A 133 6.83 15.70 -1.97
CA ARG A 133 8.02 16.37 -1.43
C ARG A 133 8.82 15.45 -0.50
N VAL A 134 8.14 14.71 0.39
CA VAL A 134 8.78 13.74 1.30
C VAL A 134 9.37 12.56 0.53
N LEU A 135 8.70 12.09 -0.53
CA LEU A 135 9.19 11.02 -1.39
C LEU A 135 10.47 11.41 -2.16
N GLY A 136 10.64 12.70 -2.44
CA GLY A 136 11.72 13.26 -3.23
C GLY A 136 11.33 13.41 -4.69
N VAL A 137 11.53 14.62 -5.25
CA VAL A 137 11.07 15.00 -6.59
C VAL A 137 11.59 14.06 -7.67
N ASN A 138 12.87 13.69 -7.63
CA ASN A 138 13.46 12.78 -8.61
C ASN A 138 12.75 11.43 -8.62
N ARG A 139 12.45 10.87 -7.44
CA ARG A 139 11.76 9.58 -7.31
C ARG A 139 10.32 9.69 -7.80
N ALA A 140 9.62 10.79 -7.49
CA ALA A 140 8.28 11.04 -7.98
C ALA A 140 8.22 11.10 -9.52
N VAL A 141 9.21 11.75 -10.14
CA VAL A 141 9.34 11.81 -11.60
C VAL A 141 9.63 10.42 -12.19
N THR A 142 10.57 9.67 -11.61
CA THR A 142 10.89 8.30 -12.06
C THR A 142 9.67 7.38 -12.00
N LEU A 143 8.85 7.51 -10.95
CA LEU A 143 7.62 6.73 -10.76
C LEU A 143 6.42 7.28 -11.57
N GLY A 144 6.60 8.39 -12.30
CA GLY A 144 5.56 9.02 -13.09
C GLY A 144 4.38 9.51 -12.26
N LEU A 145 4.61 9.98 -11.04
CA LEU A 145 3.55 10.48 -10.15
C LEU A 145 3.14 11.89 -10.61
N PRO A 146 1.85 12.12 -10.89
CA PRO A 146 1.39 13.44 -11.34
C PRO A 146 1.49 14.46 -10.20
N PRO A 147 1.87 15.72 -10.48
CA PRO A 147 1.90 16.77 -9.46
C PRO A 147 0.49 17.21 -9.03
N ASP A 148 -0.47 17.16 -9.95
CA ASP A 148 -1.88 17.45 -9.68
C ASP A 148 -2.61 16.17 -9.25
N PHE A 149 -3.21 16.22 -8.07
CA PHE A 149 -3.98 15.13 -7.47
C PHE A 149 -5.23 14.77 -8.30
N LYS A 150 -5.81 15.73 -9.03
CA LYS A 150 -6.97 15.48 -9.90
C LYS A 150 -6.69 14.50 -11.03
N LEU A 151 -5.42 14.27 -11.37
CA LEU A 151 -5.02 13.29 -12.39
C LEU A 151 -4.96 11.85 -11.85
N ILE A 152 -5.20 11.65 -10.54
CA ILE A 152 -5.17 10.35 -9.86
C ILE A 152 -6.59 9.80 -9.66
N ILE A 153 -7.56 10.70 -9.42
CA ILE A 153 -8.96 10.36 -9.12
C ILE A 153 -9.85 10.26 -10.35
#